data_AF-N8UF94-F1
#
_entry.id   AF-N8UF94-F1
#
_cell.length_a   1.000
_cell.length_b   1.000
_cell.length_c   1.000
_cell.angle_alpha   90.00
_cell.angle_beta   90.00
_cell.angle_gamma   90.00
#
_symmetry.space_group_name_H-M   'P 1'
#
loop_
_entity.id
_entity.type
_entity.pdbx_description
1 polymer ?
#
loop_
_entity_poly.entity_id
_entity_poly.type
_entity_poly.pdbx_seq_one_letter_code
_entity_poly.pdbx_strand_id
1 'polypeptide(L)'
;MSEQTFSVVPPNAFAYIGFNRRYTPFIPKGGNGYFSSSFPDYLIIVEGRPSVGEIRVLLRTATVPQGDGVLVAKTMSDNTGQWRIDGLNLSYRYDVVCRVEGYNDIIFSNVKPKV
;
A
#
# COMPACT_ATOMS: atom_id res chain seq x y z
N MET A 1 -26.84 30.74 -15.40
CA MET A 1 -27.18 29.30 -15.39
C MET A 1 -25.95 28.55 -15.88
N SER A 2 -25.29 27.77 -15.03
CA SER A 2 -24.11 26.98 -15.41
C SER A 2 -24.51 25.50 -15.47
N GLU A 3 -24.39 24.89 -16.65
CA GLU A 3 -24.62 23.46 -16.88
C GLU A 3 -23.68 22.62 -16.01
N GLN A 4 -24.25 21.66 -15.27
CA GLN A 4 -23.49 20.59 -14.62
C GLN A 4 -23.43 19.40 -15.57
N THR A 5 -22.27 19.14 -16.14
CA THR A 5 -22.02 17.93 -16.94
C THR A 5 -21.60 16.81 -15.99
N PHE A 6 -22.44 15.80 -15.83
CA PHE A 6 -22.11 14.59 -15.07
C PHE A 6 -21.30 13.64 -15.96
N SER A 7 -19.98 13.57 -15.76
CA SER A 7 -19.15 12.53 -16.37
C SER A 7 -19.28 11.24 -15.56
N VAL A 8 -19.58 10.12 -16.24
CA VAL A 8 -19.59 8.77 -15.66
C VAL A 8 -18.20 8.47 -15.11
N VAL A 9 -18.10 8.30 -13.81
CA VAL A 9 -16.84 8.02 -13.11
C VAL A 9 -16.64 6.49 -13.06
N PRO A 10 -15.49 5.93 -13.51
CA PRO A 10 -15.25 4.50 -13.43
C PRO A 10 -15.26 4.00 -11.98
N PRO A 11 -15.56 2.71 -11.73
CA PRO A 11 -15.80 2.15 -10.40
C PRO A 11 -14.61 2.22 -9.41
N ASN A 12 -13.42 2.64 -9.87
CA ASN A 12 -12.22 2.78 -9.05
C ASN A 12 -11.90 4.23 -8.66
N ALA A 13 -12.83 5.15 -8.87
CA ALA A 13 -12.60 6.56 -8.62
C ALA A 13 -13.26 7.01 -7.31
N PHE A 14 -12.44 7.58 -6.43
CA PHE A 14 -12.90 8.24 -5.21
C PHE A 14 -13.54 9.58 -5.56
N ALA A 15 -14.81 9.78 -5.19
CA ALA A 15 -15.50 11.05 -5.33
C ALA A 15 -14.97 12.04 -4.28
N TYR A 16 -14.50 13.21 -4.72
CA TYR A 16 -14.12 14.32 -3.84
C TYR A 16 -15.05 15.52 -4.08
N ILE A 17 -15.56 16.11 -2.98
CA ILE A 17 -16.33 17.37 -3.03
C ILE A 17 -15.34 18.55 -3.00
N GLY A 18 -15.33 19.36 -4.07
CA GLY A 18 -15.01 20.78 -3.99
C GLY A 18 -13.69 21.29 -4.61
N PHE A 19 -13.86 22.28 -5.50
CA PHE A 19 -12.92 23.17 -6.19
C PHE A 19 -12.19 22.65 -7.45
N ASN A 20 -12.44 23.36 -8.56
CA ASN A 20 -11.92 23.22 -9.92
C ASN A 20 -10.37 23.36 -10.03
N ARG A 21 -9.62 22.53 -9.31
CA ARG A 21 -8.26 22.16 -9.71
C ARG A 21 -8.38 20.75 -10.27
N ARG A 22 -7.89 20.54 -11.49
CA ARG A 22 -7.74 19.19 -12.06
C ARG A 22 -6.79 18.40 -11.15
N TYR A 23 -7.32 17.80 -10.10
CA TYR A 23 -6.61 16.84 -9.26
C TYR A 23 -6.54 15.55 -10.06
N THR A 24 -5.45 15.37 -10.80
CA THR A 24 -5.12 14.06 -11.33
C THR A 24 -4.64 13.24 -10.13
N PRO A 25 -5.34 12.17 -9.71
CA PRO A 25 -4.86 11.35 -8.61
C PRO A 25 -3.48 10.82 -8.98
N PHE A 26 -2.52 10.90 -8.06
CA PHE A 26 -1.23 10.28 -8.26
C PHE A 26 -1.44 8.76 -8.27
N ILE A 27 -1.22 8.14 -9.43
CA ILE A 27 -1.26 6.69 -9.58
C ILE A 27 0.19 6.19 -9.54
N PRO A 28 0.61 5.49 -8.48
CA PRO A 28 1.94 4.89 -8.42
C PRO A 28 2.13 3.96 -9.61
N LYS A 29 3.19 4.18 -10.39
CA LYS A 29 3.57 3.23 -11.44
C LYS A 29 4.05 1.94 -10.79
N GLY A 30 3.54 0.79 -11.24
CA GLY A 30 4.06 -0.52 -10.86
C GLY A 30 5.48 -0.77 -11.38
N GLY A 31 6.04 -1.94 -11.03
CA GLY A 31 7.36 -2.38 -11.48
C GLY A 31 7.58 -3.87 -11.23
N ASN A 32 8.84 -4.31 -11.28
CA ASN A 32 9.21 -5.73 -11.15
C ASN A 32 9.76 -6.09 -9.76
N GLY A 33 9.64 -5.19 -8.79
CA GLY A 33 10.13 -5.42 -7.43
C GLY A 33 9.10 -6.13 -6.55
N TYR A 34 9.58 -6.73 -5.45
CA TYR A 34 8.72 -7.41 -4.48
C TYR A 34 9.15 -7.19 -3.03
N PHE A 35 8.21 -7.40 -2.12
CA PHE A 35 8.46 -7.67 -0.71
C PHE A 35 7.98 -9.08 -0.38
N SER A 36 8.73 -9.79 0.45
CA SER A 36 8.32 -11.12 0.91
C SER A 36 8.87 -11.38 2.30
N SER A 37 8.12 -12.20 3.05
CA SER A 37 8.68 -12.93 4.18
C SER A 37 9.60 -14.05 3.71
N SER A 38 10.51 -14.48 4.57
CA SER A 38 11.29 -15.71 4.37
C SER A 38 11.76 -16.19 5.73
N PHE A 39 11.38 -17.39 6.17
CA PHE A 39 11.78 -17.90 7.47
C PHE A 39 13.32 -17.77 7.67
N PRO A 40 13.79 -17.20 8.79
CA PRO A 40 13.02 -16.75 9.97
C PRO A 40 12.52 -15.29 9.91
N ASP A 41 12.85 -14.56 8.85
CA ASP A 41 12.65 -13.12 8.71
C ASP A 41 11.25 -12.73 8.21
N TYR A 42 10.76 -11.62 8.76
CA TYR A 42 9.53 -10.94 8.36
C TYR A 42 8.25 -11.81 8.37
N LEU A 43 8.24 -12.90 9.11
CA LEU A 43 7.04 -13.68 9.39
C LEU A 43 6.12 -12.91 10.33
N ILE A 44 4.81 -13.10 10.16
CA ILE A 44 3.84 -12.65 11.15
C ILE A 44 3.81 -13.67 12.29
N ILE A 45 4.38 -13.28 13.43
CA ILE A 45 4.43 -14.07 14.65
C ILE A 45 3.76 -13.29 15.78
N VAL A 46 2.81 -13.94 16.44
CA VAL A 46 2.08 -13.41 17.59
C VAL A 46 2.29 -14.38 18.74
N GLU A 47 2.80 -13.89 19.88
CA GLU A 47 3.06 -14.72 21.08
C GLU A 47 3.89 -15.99 20.78
N GLY A 48 4.86 -15.88 19.87
CA GLY A 48 5.74 -16.98 19.47
C GLY A 48 5.11 -17.99 18.50
N ARG A 49 3.91 -17.73 17.98
CA ARG A 49 3.21 -18.60 17.01
C ARG A 49 2.98 -17.87 15.69
N PRO A 50 3.11 -18.56 14.53
CA PRO A 50 2.68 -18.00 13.26
C PRO A 50 1.21 -17.56 13.31
N SER A 51 0.91 -16.42 12.70
CA SER A 51 -0.43 -15.85 12.69
C SER A 51 -0.76 -15.25 11.33
N VAL A 52 -2.06 -15.01 11.11
CA VAL A 52 -2.58 -14.37 9.90
C VAL A 52 -2.72 -12.87 10.17
N GLY A 53 -2.21 -12.05 9.24
CA GLY A 53 -2.36 -10.60 9.28
C GLY A 53 -2.48 -9.98 7.89
N GLU A 54 -2.97 -8.75 7.83
CA GLU A 54 -3.01 -7.94 6.62
C GLU A 54 -1.72 -7.13 6.50
N ILE A 55 -1.04 -7.24 5.37
CA ILE A 55 0.12 -6.43 5.03
C ILE A 55 -0.32 -5.35 4.06
N ARG A 56 -0.02 -4.10 4.37
CA ARG A 56 -0.28 -2.93 3.54
C ARG A 56 1.02 -2.25 3.16
N VAL A 57 1.17 -1.90 1.90
CA VAL A 57 2.35 -1.20 1.37
C VAL A 57 1.91 0.19 0.97
N LEU A 58 2.43 1.19 1.67
CA LEU A 58 2.14 2.60 1.44
C LEU A 58 3.35 3.25 0.74
N LEU A 59 3.09 4.07 -0.26
CA LEU A 59 4.13 4.79 -0.96
C LEU A 59 4.75 5.84 -0.05
N ARG A 60 6.08 5.95 -0.07
CA ARG A 60 6.81 7.04 0.55
C ARG A 60 7.50 7.90 -0.49
N THR A 61 7.08 9.16 -0.62
CA THR A 61 7.61 10.07 -1.63
C THR A 61 7.69 11.52 -1.14
N ALA A 62 8.89 12.08 -1.15
CA ALA A 62 9.11 13.49 -0.81
C ALA A 62 8.84 14.44 -1.99
N THR A 63 8.89 13.93 -3.23
CA THR A 63 8.79 14.75 -4.45
C THR A 63 7.35 14.98 -4.90
N VAL A 64 6.43 14.10 -4.48
CA VAL A 64 4.99 14.22 -4.78
C VAL A 64 4.22 14.11 -3.47
N PRO A 65 4.06 15.20 -2.70
CA PRO A 65 3.42 15.15 -1.37
C PRO A 65 2.01 14.53 -1.37
N GLN A 66 1.30 14.62 -2.51
CA GLN A 66 -0.03 14.04 -2.70
C GLN A 66 -0.02 12.50 -2.81
N GLY A 67 1.13 11.91 -3.15
CA GLY A 67 1.31 10.46 -3.28
C GLY A 67 1.88 9.81 -2.02
N ASP A 68 2.37 10.60 -1.06
CA ASP A 68 2.90 10.08 0.20
C ASP A 68 1.76 9.46 1.04
N GLY A 69 1.99 8.26 1.57
CA GLY A 69 0.99 7.50 2.31
C GLY A 69 -0.11 6.85 1.46
N VAL A 70 -0.04 6.91 0.12
CA VAL A 70 -1.01 6.20 -0.74
C VAL A 70 -0.81 4.70 -0.63
N LEU A 71 -1.88 3.95 -0.39
CA LEU A 71 -1.86 2.48 -0.42
C LEU A 71 -1.59 2.00 -1.86
N VAL A 72 -0.48 1.32 -2.06
CA VAL A 72 -0.04 0.80 -3.36
C VAL A 72 -0.44 -0.65 -3.55
N ALA A 73 -0.30 -1.45 -2.50
CA ALA A 73 -0.61 -2.87 -2.53
C ALA A 73 -0.99 -3.35 -1.14
N LYS A 74 -1.71 -4.48 -1.09
CA LYS A 74 -1.97 -5.20 0.13
C LYS A 74 -2.07 -6.70 -0.13
N THR A 75 -1.77 -7.50 0.88
CA THR A 75 -1.95 -8.95 0.85
C THR A 75 -2.32 -9.45 2.24
N MET A 76 -2.83 -10.67 2.32
CA MET A 76 -2.96 -11.40 3.58
C MET A 76 -1.80 -12.38 3.69
N SER A 77 -1.24 -12.56 4.89
CA SER A 77 -0.36 -13.68 5.13
C SER A 77 -1.13 -15.00 5.16
N ASP A 78 -0.42 -16.10 4.93
CA ASP A 78 -0.94 -17.44 5.16
C ASP A 78 -0.90 -17.83 6.65
N ASN A 79 -1.36 -19.05 6.95
CA ASN A 79 -1.37 -19.63 8.30
C ASN A 79 0.04 -19.91 8.86
N THR A 80 1.08 -19.84 8.04
CA THR A 80 2.49 -19.93 8.46
C THR A 80 3.08 -18.54 8.72
N GLY A 81 2.28 -17.48 8.60
CA GLY A 81 2.72 -16.09 8.74
C GLY A 81 3.53 -15.60 7.55
N GLN A 82 3.58 -16.35 6.45
CA GLN A 82 4.29 -15.97 5.24
C GLN A 82 3.41 -15.10 4.34
N TRP A 83 4.05 -14.16 3.63
CA TRP A 83 3.38 -13.24 2.73
C TRP A 83 4.33 -12.79 1.62
N ARG A 84 3.73 -12.35 0.50
CA ARG A 84 4.45 -11.80 -0.64
C ARG A 84 3.59 -10.74 -1.35
N ILE A 85 4.24 -9.66 -1.76
CA ILE A 85 3.68 -8.58 -2.58
C ILE A 85 4.62 -8.33 -3.74
N ASP A 86 4.13 -8.50 -4.96
CA ASP A 86 4.83 -8.24 -6.20
C ASP A 86 4.36 -6.93 -6.87
N GLY A 87 4.98 -6.55 -7.98
CA GLY A 87 4.53 -5.42 -8.80
C GLY A 87 5.02 -4.05 -8.32
N LEU A 88 5.99 -4.01 -7.40
CA LEU A 88 6.48 -2.77 -6.80
C LEU A 88 7.55 -2.11 -7.65
N ASN A 89 7.59 -0.78 -7.62
CA ASN A 89 8.55 -0.01 -8.38
C ASN A 89 9.82 0.25 -7.57
N LEU A 90 10.94 -0.27 -8.08
CA LEU A 90 12.27 -0.20 -7.46
C LEU A 90 12.82 1.23 -7.30
N SER A 91 12.21 2.20 -7.99
CA SER A 91 12.57 3.63 -7.88
C SER A 91 11.98 4.29 -6.63
N TYR A 92 10.94 3.70 -6.04
CA TYR A 92 10.25 4.27 -4.88
C TYR A 92 10.74 3.66 -3.55
N ARG A 93 10.34 4.33 -2.46
CA ARG A 93 10.40 3.82 -1.09
C ARG A 93 8.99 3.57 -0.61
N TYR A 94 8.85 2.70 0.37
CA TYR A 94 7.56 2.32 0.91
C TYR A 94 7.61 2.20 2.43
N ASP A 95 6.45 2.39 3.05
CA ASP A 95 6.20 1.95 4.42
C ASP A 95 5.36 0.67 4.35
N VAL A 96 5.80 -0.38 5.04
CA VAL A 96 5.10 -1.67 5.12
C VAL A 96 4.45 -1.77 6.48
N VAL A 97 3.13 -1.83 6.51
CA VAL A 97 2.32 -1.91 7.73
C VAL A 97 1.75 -3.30 7.85
N CYS A 98 2.04 -3.97 8.96
CA CYS A 98 1.45 -5.24 9.35
C CYS A 98 0.32 -4.98 10.34
N ARG A 99 -0.87 -5.50 10.03
CA ARG A 99 -2.07 -5.41 10.86
C ARG A 99 -2.51 -6.79 11.30
N VAL A 100 -2.62 -6.98 12.60
CA VAL A 100 -3.21 -8.18 13.20
C VAL A 100 -4.33 -7.72 14.13
N GLU A 101 -5.50 -8.34 13.99
CA GLU A 101 -6.67 -7.98 14.80
C GLU A 101 -6.38 -8.15 16.29
N GLY A 102 -6.74 -7.14 17.10
CA GLY A 102 -6.47 -7.13 18.54
C GLY A 102 -5.06 -6.69 18.93
N TYR A 103 -4.18 -6.37 17.97
CA TYR A 103 -2.81 -5.91 18.21
C TYR A 103 -2.56 -4.55 17.57
N ASN A 104 -1.50 -3.88 18.04
CA ASN A 104 -1.02 -2.64 17.43
C ASN A 104 -0.38 -2.92 16.06
N ASP A 105 -0.57 -2.01 15.12
CA ASP A 105 0.09 -2.04 13.82
C ASP A 105 1.62 -1.96 13.99
N ILE A 106 2.34 -2.81 13.25
CA ILE A 106 3.81 -2.73 13.15
C ILE A 106 4.16 -2.09 11.80
N ILE A 107 5.07 -1.12 11.80
CA ILE A 107 5.44 -0.37 10.60
C ILE A 107 6.94 -0.50 10.33
N PHE A 108 7.28 -1.05 9.16
CA PHE A 108 8.62 -1.00 8.59
C PHE A 108 8.69 0.15 7.60
N SER A 109 9.29 1.26 8.03
CA SER A 109 9.29 2.49 7.26
C SER A 109 10.47 2.60 6.29
N ASN A 110 10.27 3.33 5.20
CA ASN A 110 11.29 3.76 4.25
C ASN A 110 12.13 2.61 3.65
N VAL A 111 11.46 1.51 3.30
CA VAL A 111 12.09 0.31 2.73
C VAL A 111 12.07 0.30 1.20
N LYS A 112 13.03 -0.43 0.59
CA LYS A 112 13.11 -0.65 -0.86
C LYS A 112 12.69 -2.08 -1.22
N PRO A 113 11.90 -2.29 -2.29
CA PRO A 113 11.61 -3.63 -2.78
C PRO A 113 12.88 -4.34 -3.26
N LYS A 114 12.85 -5.67 -3.19
CA LYS A 114 13.86 -6.57 -3.77
C LYS A 114 13.59 -6.77 -5.27
N VAL A 115 14.61 -7.26 -5.98
CA VAL A 115 14.53 -7.72 -7.38
C VAL A 115 14.38 -9.23 -7.40
#